data_AF-A0A1X6ML07-F1
#
_entry.id   AF-A0A1X6ML07-F1
#
_cell.length_a   1.000
_cell.length_b   1.000
_cell.length_c   1.000
_cell.angle_alpha   90.00
_cell.angle_beta   90.00
_cell.angle_gamma   90.00
#
_symmetry.space_group_name_H-M   'P 1'
#
loop_
_entity.id
_entity.type
_entity.pdbx_description
1 polymer ?
#
loop_
_entity_poly.entity_id
_entity_poly.type
_entity_poly.pdbx_seq_one_letter_code
_entity_poly.pdbx_strand_id
1 'polypeptide(L)'
;DAGIANAEDDAKAAEALSLVIDKTDFASMEIVGQFNLGFIIARRHTSPTALADAHGNGRGHMDDLFIVDQHAADEKYNFETLQQTTEIISQKLIRPQPLELTAADEILATENLDVLKRNGFEIDIDDDATFGDGHRLKLCAQPISENTVFDVKDLEELLHLLQDRPTGQMVRCSKARAMFAMRACRKSVMIGMALDRRQMTSVVRHMGMIDQPWNCPHGRPTMRHLSDIS
;
A
#
# COMPACT_ATOMS: atom_id res chain seq x y z
N ASP A 1 -10.04 28.37 -11.26
CA ASP A 1 -10.00 27.05 -11.88
C ASP A 1 -9.10 26.09 -11.12
N ALA A 2 -9.56 25.63 -9.95
CA ALA A 2 -8.96 24.51 -9.22
C ALA A 2 -9.44 23.19 -9.86
N GLY A 3 -9.20 23.07 -11.16
CA GLY A 3 -9.83 22.06 -12.01
C GLY A 3 -9.32 20.66 -11.70
N ILE A 4 -9.97 19.97 -10.77
CA ILE A 4 -10.04 18.50 -10.81
C ILE A 4 -10.98 18.15 -11.98
N ALA A 5 -10.57 18.48 -13.20
CA ALA A 5 -11.26 17.96 -14.37
C ALA A 5 -11.02 16.45 -14.37
N ASN A 6 -12.10 15.67 -14.51
CA ASN A 6 -12.00 14.23 -14.69
C ASN A 6 -11.14 13.95 -15.92
N ALA A 7 -9.87 13.61 -15.70
CA ALA A 7 -8.98 13.19 -16.77
C ALA A 7 -9.45 11.82 -17.26
N GLU A 8 -9.45 11.60 -18.58
CA GLU A 8 -9.69 10.27 -19.17
C GLU A 8 -8.59 9.26 -18.78
N ASP A 9 -7.48 9.75 -18.23
CA ASP A 9 -6.32 8.97 -17.79
C ASP A 9 -6.29 8.86 -16.26
N ASP A 10 -6.35 7.63 -15.77
CA ASP A 10 -6.34 7.31 -14.34
C ASP A 10 -5.08 7.80 -13.62
N ALA A 11 -3.93 7.87 -14.31
CA ALA A 11 -2.69 8.36 -13.72
C ALA A 11 -2.75 9.87 -13.45
N LYS A 12 -3.27 10.64 -14.42
CA LYS A 12 -3.45 12.10 -14.28
C LYS A 12 -4.50 12.44 -13.23
N ALA A 13 -5.56 11.65 -13.15
CA ALA A 13 -6.58 11.81 -12.10
C ALA A 13 -5.99 11.55 -10.70
N ALA A 14 -5.15 10.51 -10.55
CA ALA A 14 -4.47 10.23 -9.29
C ALA A 14 -3.47 11.36 -8.90
N GLU A 15 -2.75 11.92 -9.86
CA GLU A 15 -1.85 13.06 -9.65
C GLU A 15 -2.63 14.30 -9.18
N ALA A 16 -3.73 14.64 -9.86
CA ALA A 16 -4.59 15.74 -9.46
C ALA A 16 -5.16 15.57 -8.04
N LEU A 17 -5.60 14.36 -7.70
CA LEU A 17 -6.08 14.05 -6.34
C LEU A 17 -4.97 14.20 -5.30
N SER A 18 -3.75 13.78 -5.61
CA SER A 18 -2.59 13.92 -4.72
C SER A 18 -2.16 15.37 -4.46
N LEU A 19 -2.50 16.29 -5.37
CA LEU A 19 -2.19 17.72 -5.22
C LEU A 19 -3.27 18.46 -4.42
N VAL A 20 -4.51 17.96 -4.42
CA VAL A 20 -5.66 18.67 -3.88
C VAL A 20 -6.16 18.11 -2.56
N ILE A 21 -5.95 16.81 -2.29
CA ILE A 21 -6.48 16.13 -1.10
C ILE A 21 -5.35 15.76 -0.15
N ASP A 22 -5.43 16.28 1.06
CA ASP A 22 -4.52 15.95 2.16
C ASP A 22 -5.07 14.76 2.98
N LYS A 23 -4.21 14.01 3.68
CA LYS A 23 -4.63 12.87 4.51
C LYS A 23 -5.68 13.25 5.57
N THR A 24 -5.59 14.46 6.09
CA THR A 24 -6.53 14.99 7.08
C THR A 24 -7.93 15.23 6.51
N ASP A 25 -8.05 15.45 5.20
CA ASP A 25 -9.34 15.72 4.55
C ASP A 25 -10.26 14.51 4.67
N PHE A 26 -9.73 13.29 4.55
CA PHE A 26 -10.49 12.04 4.71
C PHE A 26 -11.12 11.90 6.09
N ALA A 27 -10.51 12.49 7.14
CA ALA A 27 -11.05 12.45 8.48
C ALA A 27 -12.28 13.38 8.64
N SER A 28 -12.29 14.49 7.90
CA SER A 28 -13.36 15.50 7.91
C SER A 28 -14.43 15.31 6.83
N MET A 29 -14.25 14.38 5.88
CA MET A 29 -15.25 14.09 4.85
C MET A 29 -16.57 13.60 5.46
N GLU A 30 -17.67 14.21 5.04
CA GLU A 30 -19.02 13.83 5.41
C GLU A 30 -19.57 12.77 4.44
N ILE A 31 -20.16 11.70 4.97
CA ILE A 31 -20.81 10.69 4.14
C ILE A 31 -22.21 11.15 3.77
N VAL A 32 -22.44 11.46 2.50
CA VAL A 32 -23.77 11.79 1.96
C VAL A 32 -24.63 10.52 1.92
N GLY A 33 -24.12 9.44 1.33
CA GLY A 33 -24.81 8.16 1.27
C GLY A 33 -24.14 7.15 0.34
N GLN A 34 -24.85 6.05 0.10
CA GLN A 34 -24.44 5.01 -0.84
C GLN A 34 -25.16 5.19 -2.18
N PHE A 35 -24.43 5.07 -3.28
CA PHE A 35 -24.98 5.10 -4.64
C PHE A 35 -24.82 3.73 -5.30
N ASN A 36 -25.90 3.23 -5.89
CA ASN A 36 -25.97 1.99 -6.68
C ASN A 36 -25.35 0.74 -5.99
N LEU A 37 -25.37 0.69 -4.65
CA LEU A 37 -24.77 -0.37 -3.84
C LEU A 37 -23.28 -0.66 -4.13
N GLY A 38 -22.57 0.29 -4.75
CA GLY A 38 -21.17 0.11 -5.14
C GLY A 38 -20.28 1.32 -4.83
N PHE A 39 -20.88 2.48 -4.61
CA PHE A 39 -20.15 3.72 -4.40
C PHE A 39 -20.60 4.44 -3.13
N ILE A 40 -19.66 5.10 -2.48
CA ILE A 40 -19.89 6.00 -1.37
C ILE A 40 -19.75 7.42 -1.90
N ILE A 41 -20.76 8.26 -1.64
CA ILE A 41 -20.68 9.69 -1.94
C ILE A 41 -20.21 10.42 -0.69
N ALA A 42 -19.05 11.07 -0.80
CA ALA A 42 -18.43 11.82 0.28
C ALA A 42 -18.34 13.30 -0.09
N ARG A 43 -18.62 14.18 0.87
CA ARG A 43 -18.51 15.63 0.72
C ARG A 43 -17.32 16.14 1.53
N ARG A 44 -16.47 16.95 0.92
CA ARG A 44 -15.40 17.66 1.60
C ARG A 44 -15.77 19.14 1.66
N HIS A 45 -15.94 19.65 2.87
CA HIS A 45 -16.15 21.07 3.11
C HIS A 45 -14.95 21.65 3.86
N THR A 46 -14.29 22.66 3.28
CA THR A 46 -13.25 23.42 3.98
C THR A 46 -13.74 24.83 4.27
N SER A 47 -13.87 25.15 5.56
CA SER A 47 -14.16 26.51 6.00
C SER A 47 -12.90 27.38 5.92
N PRO A 48 -12.99 28.65 5.48
CA PRO A 48 -11.86 29.58 5.38
C PRO A 48 -11.13 29.86 6.70
N THR A 49 -11.66 29.39 7.82
CA THR A 49 -11.07 29.58 9.16
C THR A 49 -10.00 28.56 9.55
N ALA A 50 -9.83 27.47 8.80
CA ALA A 50 -8.93 26.37 9.21
C ALA A 50 -7.46 26.56 8.80
N LEU A 51 -7.17 27.31 7.73
CA LEU A 51 -5.81 27.51 7.21
C LEU A 51 -5.69 28.90 6.59
N ALA A 52 -5.56 29.93 7.43
CA ALA A 52 -4.92 31.17 7.04
C ALA A 52 -3.41 30.96 7.21
N ASP A 53 -2.75 30.52 6.14
CA ASP A 53 -1.30 30.56 6.03
C ASP A 53 -0.79 32.00 6.21
N ALA A 54 0.40 32.14 6.80
CA ALA A 54 1.03 33.42 7.17
C ALA A 54 1.27 34.37 5.98
N HIS A 55 0.98 33.92 4.75
CA HIS A 55 1.11 34.65 3.50
C HIS A 55 -0.22 35.15 2.91
N GLY A 56 -1.36 34.94 3.59
CA GLY A 56 -2.65 35.53 3.19
C GLY A 56 -3.31 34.89 1.95
N ASN A 57 -2.82 33.74 1.48
CA ASN A 57 -3.45 32.97 0.41
C ASN A 57 -4.39 31.91 0.99
N GLY A 58 -5.44 32.36 1.68
CA GLY A 58 -6.48 31.46 2.16
C GLY A 58 -7.03 30.62 1.01
N ARG A 59 -6.91 29.28 1.12
CA ARG A 59 -7.67 28.37 0.26
C ARG A 59 -9.15 28.76 0.45
N GLY A 60 -9.80 29.22 -0.61
CA GLY A 60 -11.19 29.67 -0.57
C GLY A 60 -12.13 28.60 -0.01
N HIS A 61 -13.38 28.98 0.28
CA HIS A 61 -14.44 28.03 0.61
C HIS A 61 -14.51 26.95 -0.48
N MET A 62 -14.12 25.70 -0.15
CA MET A 62 -14.27 24.56 -1.06
C MET A 62 -15.36 23.65 -0.54
N ASP A 63 -16.21 23.24 -1.46
CA ASP A 63 -17.30 22.33 -1.18
C ASP A 63 -17.38 21.33 -2.33
N ASP A 64 -16.71 20.19 -2.15
CA ASP A 64 -16.50 19.22 -3.20
C ASP A 64 -17.24 17.92 -2.90
N LEU A 65 -17.84 17.33 -3.92
CA LEU A 65 -18.35 15.97 -3.89
C LEU A 65 -17.36 15.01 -4.53
N PHE A 66 -17.19 13.86 -3.88
CA PHE A 66 -16.35 12.76 -4.34
C PHE A 66 -17.18 11.48 -4.41
N ILE A 67 -16.85 10.66 -5.41
CA ILE A 67 -17.35 9.29 -5.54
C ILE A 67 -16.23 8.32 -5.20
N VAL A 68 -16.49 7.41 -4.27
CA VAL A 68 -15.52 6.42 -3.77
C VAL A 68 -16.05 5.02 -4.09
N ASP A 69 -15.28 4.20 -4.80
CA ASP A 69 -15.58 2.78 -5.01
C ASP A 69 -15.38 2.03 -3.70
N GLN A 70 -16.47 1.49 -3.14
CA GLN A 70 -16.45 0.88 -1.81
C GLN A 70 -15.54 -0.35 -1.74
N HIS A 71 -15.42 -1.09 -2.84
CA HIS A 71 -14.60 -2.30 -2.91
C HIS A 71 -13.14 -1.94 -3.10
N ALA A 72 -12.83 -1.09 -4.08
CA ALA A 72 -11.45 -0.72 -4.40
C ALA A 72 -10.78 0.04 -3.24
N ALA A 73 -11.51 0.93 -2.56
CA ALA A 73 -11.01 1.67 -1.41
C ALA A 73 -10.71 0.74 -0.21
N ASP A 74 -11.63 -0.16 0.12
CA ASP A 74 -11.44 -1.13 1.22
C ASP A 74 -10.35 -2.16 0.88
N GLU A 75 -10.27 -2.60 -0.37
CA GLU A 75 -9.21 -3.48 -0.88
C GLU A 75 -7.83 -2.82 -0.76
N LYS A 76 -7.71 -1.55 -1.14
CA LYS A 76 -6.44 -0.81 -1.03
C LYS A 76 -5.99 -0.72 0.43
N TYR A 77 -6.88 -0.38 1.35
CA TYR A 77 -6.56 -0.34 2.77
C TYR A 77 -6.14 -1.72 3.33
N ASN A 78 -6.91 -2.77 3.01
CA ASN A 78 -6.60 -4.13 3.44
C ASN A 78 -5.26 -4.61 2.86
N PHE A 79 -4.96 -4.28 1.60
CA PHE A 79 -3.71 -4.62 0.95
C PHE A 79 -2.51 -3.96 1.64
N GLU A 80 -2.55 -2.64 1.88
CA GLU A 80 -1.44 -1.96 2.57
C GLU A 80 -1.26 -2.48 4.00
N THR A 81 -2.35 -2.75 4.70
CA THR A 81 -2.31 -3.36 6.03
C THR A 81 -1.62 -4.73 5.98
N LEU A 82 -2.04 -5.60 5.06
CA LEU A 82 -1.42 -6.92 4.88
C LEU A 82 0.07 -6.82 4.56
N GLN A 83 0.48 -5.88 3.71
CA GLN A 83 1.89 -5.68 3.38
C GLN A 83 2.72 -5.34 4.63
N GLN A 84 2.20 -4.49 5.52
CA GLN A 84 2.92 -4.00 6.69
C GLN A 84 2.92 -4.99 7.87
N THR A 85 1.80 -5.65 8.14
CA THR A 85 1.62 -6.39 9.40
C THR A 85 1.82 -7.89 9.28
N THR A 86 1.78 -8.46 8.07
CA THR A 86 1.77 -9.92 7.91
C THR A 86 3.18 -10.50 7.89
N GLU A 87 3.47 -11.46 8.76
CA GLU A 87 4.66 -12.30 8.60
C GLU A 87 4.30 -13.52 7.74
N ILE A 88 5.05 -13.75 6.65
CA ILE A 88 4.80 -14.90 5.78
C ILE A 88 5.35 -16.15 6.45
N ILE A 89 4.54 -17.21 6.51
CA ILE A 89 4.93 -18.49 7.08
C ILE A 89 6.11 -19.05 6.27
N SER A 90 7.18 -19.39 6.98
CA SER A 90 8.39 -19.99 6.42
C SER A 90 8.37 -21.52 6.58
N GLN A 91 9.03 -22.21 5.66
CA GLN A 91 9.38 -23.62 5.76
C GLN A 91 10.89 -23.75 5.86
N LYS A 92 11.37 -24.38 6.95
CA LYS A 92 12.79 -24.68 7.13
C LYS A 92 13.28 -25.67 6.07
N LEU A 93 14.44 -25.38 5.50
CA LEU A 93 15.13 -26.26 4.57
C LEU A 93 15.73 -27.44 5.33
N ILE A 94 15.81 -28.60 4.67
CA ILE A 94 16.44 -29.80 5.23
C ILE A 94 17.94 -29.56 5.48
N ARG A 95 18.58 -28.76 4.62
CA ARG A 95 19.95 -28.29 4.77
C ARG A 95 19.99 -26.80 4.40
N PRO A 96 20.69 -25.96 5.16
CA PRO A 96 20.92 -24.57 4.76
C PRO A 96 21.57 -24.51 3.38
N GLN A 97 21.06 -23.64 2.50
CA GLN A 97 21.56 -23.45 1.16
C GLN A 97 22.49 -22.23 1.15
N PRO A 98 23.78 -22.36 0.76
CA PRO A 98 24.64 -21.21 0.55
C PRO A 98 24.04 -20.28 -0.50
N LEU A 99 24.00 -18.99 -0.19
CA LEU A 99 23.63 -17.96 -1.16
C LEU A 99 24.89 -17.55 -1.93
N GLU A 100 24.74 -17.19 -3.20
CA GLU A 100 25.81 -16.62 -4.02
C GLU A 100 25.45 -15.16 -4.28
N LEU A 101 25.88 -14.28 -3.38
CA LEU A 101 25.51 -12.85 -3.42
C LEU A 101 26.72 -11.97 -3.72
N THR A 102 26.47 -10.81 -4.32
CA THR A 102 27.48 -9.76 -4.41
C THR A 102 27.75 -9.17 -3.03
N ALA A 103 28.93 -8.56 -2.83
CA ALA A 103 29.24 -7.90 -1.56
C ALA A 103 28.21 -6.81 -1.17
N ALA A 104 27.61 -6.15 -2.18
CA ALA A 104 26.54 -5.17 -1.95
C ALA A 104 25.25 -5.83 -1.46
N ASP A 105 24.84 -6.93 -2.08
CA ASP A 105 23.63 -7.66 -1.67
C ASP A 105 23.81 -8.35 -0.31
N GLU A 106 25.03 -8.78 0.02
CA GLU A 106 25.37 -9.32 1.35
C GLU A 106 25.17 -8.28 2.46
N ILE A 107 25.62 -7.04 2.22
CA ILE A 107 25.38 -5.91 3.14
C ILE A 107 23.87 -5.66 3.26
N LEU A 108 23.16 -5.53 2.14
CA LEU A 108 21.73 -5.26 2.12
C LEU A 108 20.92 -6.33 2.88
N ALA A 109 21.26 -7.60 2.69
CA ALA A 109 20.63 -8.71 3.38
C ALA A 109 20.89 -8.65 4.89
N THR A 110 22.14 -8.39 5.28
CA THR A 110 22.56 -8.28 6.69
C THR A 110 21.86 -7.10 7.39
N GLU A 111 21.72 -5.96 6.72
CA GLU A 111 21.06 -4.76 7.27
C GLU A 111 19.53 -4.89 7.35
N ASN A 112 18.92 -5.81 6.58
CA ASN A 112 17.47 -5.93 6.46
C ASN A 112 16.93 -7.33 6.84
N LEU A 113 17.62 -8.05 7.72
CA LEU A 113 17.21 -9.40 8.18
C LEU A 113 15.75 -9.46 8.65
N ASP A 114 15.26 -8.43 9.35
CA ASP A 114 13.87 -8.36 9.80
C ASP A 114 12.88 -8.28 8.61
N VAL A 115 13.23 -7.57 7.54
CA VAL A 115 12.40 -7.50 6.32
C VAL A 115 12.38 -8.86 5.63
N LEU A 116 13.53 -9.53 5.53
CA LEU A 116 13.64 -10.86 4.92
C LEU A 116 12.83 -11.88 5.72
N LYS A 117 12.95 -11.87 7.05
CA LYS A 117 12.21 -12.74 7.96
C LYS A 117 10.70 -12.54 7.86
N ARG A 118 10.22 -11.29 7.80
CA ARG A 118 8.78 -11.00 7.59
C ARG A 118 8.29 -11.45 6.21
N ASN A 119 9.18 -11.60 5.24
CA ASN A 119 8.89 -12.22 3.94
C ASN A 119 9.02 -13.74 3.95
N GLY A 120 9.33 -14.36 5.09
CA GLY A 120 9.47 -15.81 5.24
C GLY A 120 10.83 -16.37 4.84
N PHE A 121 11.81 -15.50 4.55
CA PHE A 121 13.20 -15.89 4.30
C PHE A 121 14.01 -15.78 5.59
N GLU A 122 14.51 -16.91 6.09
CA GLU A 122 15.42 -16.92 7.24
C GLU A 122 16.84 -17.14 6.73
N ILE A 123 17.74 -16.20 7.06
CA ILE A 123 19.15 -16.24 6.66
C ILE A 123 20.00 -16.37 7.92
N ASP A 124 20.97 -17.28 7.84
CA ASP A 124 22.03 -17.45 8.83
C ASP A 124 23.33 -16.81 8.31
N ILE A 125 24.10 -16.22 9.22
CA ILE A 125 25.35 -15.52 8.92
C ILE A 125 26.50 -16.33 9.49
N ASP A 126 27.43 -16.71 8.61
CA ASP A 126 28.67 -17.38 9.00
C ASP A 126 29.73 -16.33 9.38
N ASP A 127 29.78 -15.94 10.65
CA ASP A 127 30.72 -14.90 11.13
C ASP A 127 32.19 -15.28 10.94
N ASP A 128 32.51 -16.57 10.77
CA ASP A 128 33.86 -17.07 10.54
C ASP A 128 34.29 -16.96 9.07
N ALA A 129 33.35 -16.73 8.13
CA ALA A 129 33.63 -16.63 6.71
C ALA A 129 34.06 -15.20 6.31
N THR A 130 35.01 -15.12 5.37
CA THR A 130 35.53 -13.84 4.87
C THR A 130 34.42 -13.05 4.19
N PHE A 131 34.25 -11.80 4.61
CA PHE A 131 33.31 -10.87 3.99
C PHE A 131 33.67 -10.63 2.51
N GLY A 132 32.68 -10.70 1.62
CA GLY A 132 32.85 -10.42 0.20
C GLY A 132 33.17 -11.63 -0.69
N ASP A 133 33.39 -12.81 -0.11
CA ASP A 133 33.52 -14.07 -0.87
C ASP A 133 32.16 -14.59 -1.36
N GLY A 134 31.05 -13.92 -1.01
CA GLY A 134 29.69 -14.22 -1.45
C GLY A 134 29.05 -15.43 -0.76
N HIS A 135 29.78 -16.17 0.07
CA HIS A 135 29.33 -17.42 0.72
C HIS A 135 29.00 -17.29 2.21
N ARG A 136 29.04 -16.07 2.77
CA ARG A 136 28.81 -15.82 4.21
C ARG A 136 27.37 -16.11 4.64
N LEU A 137 26.42 -15.94 3.71
CA LEU A 137 24.99 -16.05 3.99
C LEU A 137 24.45 -17.39 3.54
N LYS A 138 23.66 -18.04 4.39
CA LYS A 138 22.98 -19.31 4.11
C LYS A 138 21.48 -19.13 4.30
N LEU A 139 20.70 -19.53 3.31
CA LEU A 139 19.24 -19.60 3.42
C LEU A 139 18.86 -20.82 4.26
N CYS A 140 18.15 -20.60 5.35
CA CYS A 140 17.71 -21.64 6.28
C CYS A 140 16.22 -21.95 6.16
N ALA A 141 15.40 -20.99 5.77
CA ALA A 141 13.98 -21.17 5.54
C ALA A 141 13.50 -20.27 4.39
N GLN A 142 12.48 -20.73 3.68
CA GLN A 142 11.87 -19.99 2.58
C GLN A 142 10.35 -19.90 2.75
N PRO A 143 9.69 -18.87 2.20
CA PRO A 143 8.25 -18.71 2.34
C PRO A 143 7.48 -19.86 1.66
N ILE A 144 6.36 -20.25 2.27
CA ILE A 144 5.46 -21.28 1.75
C ILE A 144 4.04 -20.74 1.60
N SER A 145 3.40 -21.12 0.50
CA SER A 145 1.98 -20.89 0.24
C SER A 145 1.44 -22.07 -0.56
N GLU A 146 0.20 -22.49 -0.29
CA GLU A 146 -0.42 -23.68 -0.90
C GLU A 146 -0.34 -23.69 -2.44
N ASN A 147 -0.46 -22.50 -3.06
CA ASN A 147 -0.52 -22.34 -4.51
C ASN A 147 0.66 -21.53 -5.08
N THR A 148 1.72 -21.32 -4.31
CA THR A 148 2.86 -20.50 -4.76
C THR A 148 4.16 -21.05 -4.21
N VAL A 149 5.06 -21.43 -5.11
CA VAL A 149 6.41 -21.85 -4.78
C VAL A 149 7.32 -20.63 -4.82
N PHE A 150 8.01 -20.39 -3.71
CA PHE A 150 9.06 -19.40 -3.62
C PHE A 150 10.42 -20.05 -3.80
N ASP A 151 11.34 -19.31 -4.40
CA ASP A 151 12.70 -19.74 -4.67
C ASP A 151 13.70 -18.60 -4.39
N VAL A 152 14.99 -18.85 -4.64
CA VAL A 152 16.06 -17.88 -4.39
C VAL A 152 15.92 -16.62 -5.25
N LYS A 153 15.27 -16.69 -6.43
CA LYS A 153 15.07 -15.50 -7.27
C LYS A 153 14.09 -14.53 -6.64
N ASP A 154 13.14 -15.02 -5.84
CA ASP A 154 12.23 -14.15 -5.08
C ASP A 154 12.98 -13.41 -3.95
N LEU A 155 14.03 -14.03 -3.39
CA LEU A 155 14.92 -13.38 -2.44
C LEU A 155 15.78 -12.32 -3.15
N GLU A 156 16.35 -12.65 -4.31
CA GLU A 156 17.13 -11.70 -5.13
C GLU A 156 16.26 -10.50 -5.57
N GLU A 157 15.01 -10.74 -6.00
CA GLU A 157 14.05 -9.68 -6.29
C GLU A 157 13.83 -8.78 -5.07
N LEU A 158 13.68 -9.39 -3.89
CA LEU A 158 13.48 -8.65 -2.64
C LEU A 158 14.69 -7.78 -2.28
N LEU A 159 15.90 -8.30 -2.46
CA LEU A 159 17.16 -7.56 -2.24
C LEU A 159 17.28 -6.40 -3.24
N HIS A 160 16.96 -6.63 -4.51
CA HIS A 160 16.94 -5.56 -5.51
C HIS A 160 15.95 -4.45 -5.15
N LEU A 161 14.76 -4.79 -4.64
CA LEU A 161 13.77 -3.81 -4.19
C LEU A 161 14.22 -2.99 -2.97
N LEU A 162 15.20 -3.48 -2.20
CA LEU A 162 15.76 -2.80 -1.03
C LEU A 162 16.88 -1.80 -1.38
N GLN A 163 17.53 -1.91 -2.54
CA GLN A 163 18.74 -1.14 -2.90
C GLN A 163 18.60 0.38 -2.72
N ASP A 164 17.46 0.94 -3.12
CA ASP A 164 17.21 2.40 -3.08
C ASP A 164 16.25 2.81 -1.94
N ARG A 165 16.15 2.00 -0.88
CA ARG A 165 15.19 2.23 0.21
C ARG A 165 15.89 2.40 1.56
N PRO A 166 15.33 3.21 2.47
CA PRO A 166 15.81 3.26 3.84
C PRO A 166 15.76 1.87 4.50
N THR A 167 16.79 1.55 5.28
CA THR A 167 16.88 0.32 6.05
C THR A 167 15.61 0.08 6.89
N GLY A 168 15.09 -1.13 6.84
CA GLY A 168 13.88 -1.53 7.58
C GLY A 168 12.56 -1.17 6.90
N GLN A 169 12.58 -0.43 5.77
CA GLN A 169 11.35 -0.19 5.00
C GLN A 169 10.79 -1.53 4.50
N MET A 170 9.51 -1.79 4.78
CA MET A 170 8.85 -3.00 4.32
C MET A 170 8.73 -3.00 2.79
N VAL A 171 9.27 -4.05 2.18
CA VAL A 171 9.03 -4.40 0.78
C VAL A 171 8.62 -5.86 0.66
N ARG A 172 7.95 -6.17 -0.45
CA ARG A 172 7.41 -7.49 -0.77
C ARG A 172 7.78 -7.81 -2.21
N CYS A 173 8.29 -9.02 -2.47
CA CYS A 173 8.50 -9.52 -3.82
C CYS A 173 7.17 -9.65 -4.57
N SER A 174 7.23 -9.72 -5.89
CA SER A 174 6.07 -9.80 -6.80
C SER A 174 5.08 -10.90 -6.40
N LYS A 175 5.56 -12.11 -6.09
CA LYS A 175 4.72 -13.24 -5.65
C LYS A 175 3.98 -12.96 -4.34
N ALA A 176 4.68 -12.40 -3.34
CA ALA A 176 4.08 -12.01 -2.07
C ALA A 176 3.02 -10.91 -2.24
N ARG A 177 3.31 -9.91 -3.09
CA ARG A 177 2.37 -8.84 -3.44
C ARG A 177 1.11 -9.39 -4.11
N ALA A 178 1.25 -10.27 -5.10
CA ALA A 178 0.13 -10.91 -5.77
C ALA A 178 -0.74 -11.73 -4.79
N MET A 179 -0.09 -12.47 -3.88
CA MET A 179 -0.79 -13.20 -2.82
C MET A 179 -1.59 -12.26 -1.91
N PHE A 180 -1.00 -11.14 -1.47
CA PHE A 180 -1.71 -10.17 -0.62
C PHE A 180 -2.81 -9.42 -1.37
N ALA A 181 -2.65 -9.13 -2.65
CA ALA A 181 -3.70 -8.54 -3.48
C ALA A 181 -4.94 -9.45 -3.54
N MET A 182 -4.73 -10.75 -3.78
CA MET A 182 -5.82 -11.74 -3.76
C MET A 182 -6.50 -11.85 -2.39
N ARG A 183 -5.72 -11.86 -1.30
CA ARG A 183 -6.26 -11.91 0.07
C ARG A 183 -7.06 -10.64 0.41
N ALA A 184 -6.56 -9.47 0.03
CA ALA A 184 -7.24 -8.19 0.23
C ALA A 184 -8.58 -8.16 -0.52
N CYS A 185 -8.59 -8.53 -1.80
CA CYS A 185 -9.80 -8.57 -2.62
C CYS A 185 -10.90 -9.46 -2.01
N ARG A 186 -10.54 -10.67 -1.56
CA ARG A 186 -11.49 -11.62 -0.93
C ARG A 186 -12.00 -11.17 0.44
N LYS A 187 -11.23 -10.36 1.17
CA LYS A 187 -11.60 -9.85 2.50
C LYS A 187 -12.48 -8.59 2.42
N SER A 188 -12.40 -7.85 1.31
CA SER A 188 -12.96 -6.51 1.21
C SER A 188 -14.46 -6.51 0.94
N VAL A 189 -15.10 -5.39 1.22
CA VAL A 189 -16.52 -5.16 0.93
C VAL A 189 -16.87 -5.53 -0.51
N MET A 190 -17.91 -6.34 -0.70
CA MET A 190 -18.37 -6.71 -2.05
C MET A 190 -19.16 -5.58 -2.71
N ILE A 191 -19.04 -5.47 -4.03
CA ILE A 191 -19.96 -4.65 -4.83
C ILE A 191 -21.36 -5.25 -4.73
N GLY A 192 -22.38 -4.41 -4.55
CA GLY A 192 -23.76 -4.83 -4.32
C GLY A 192 -24.13 -4.99 -2.85
N MET A 193 -23.17 -4.89 -1.93
CA MET A 193 -23.44 -4.92 -0.49
C MET A 193 -23.94 -3.56 -0.02
N ALA A 194 -25.11 -3.54 0.62
CA ALA A 194 -25.61 -2.35 1.32
C ALA A 194 -24.73 -2.04 2.54
N LEU A 195 -24.29 -0.80 2.66
CA LEU A 195 -23.46 -0.33 3.77
C LEU A 195 -24.24 0.64 4.65
N ASP A 196 -24.10 0.49 5.96
CA ASP A 196 -24.56 1.52 6.89
C ASP A 196 -23.61 2.72 6.91
N ARG A 197 -24.07 3.84 7.49
CA ARG A 197 -23.28 5.08 7.54
C ARG A 197 -21.95 4.90 8.28
N ARG A 198 -21.88 4.05 9.31
CA ARG A 198 -20.64 3.82 10.08
C ARG A 198 -19.62 3.05 9.23
N GLN A 199 -20.06 2.04 8.49
CA GLN A 199 -19.22 1.27 7.58
C GLN A 199 -18.66 2.17 6.46
N MET A 200 -19.51 2.98 5.83
CA MET A 200 -19.07 3.94 4.82
C MET A 200 -18.05 4.94 5.36
N THR A 201 -18.30 5.49 6.55
CA THR A 201 -17.35 6.39 7.23
C THR A 201 -16.02 5.69 7.50
N SER A 202 -16.03 4.42 7.91
CA SER A 202 -14.80 3.65 8.14
C SER A 202 -13.97 3.52 6.88
N VAL A 203 -14.59 3.16 5.74
CA VAL A 203 -13.89 3.00 4.45
C VAL A 203 -13.23 4.31 4.03
N VAL A 204 -13.95 5.44 4.09
CA VAL A 204 -13.38 6.75 3.70
C VAL A 204 -12.25 7.17 4.64
N ARG A 205 -12.41 6.98 5.96
CA ARG A 205 -11.35 7.33 6.93
C ARG A 205 -10.11 6.45 6.79
N HIS A 206 -10.29 5.19 6.43
CA HIS A 206 -9.18 4.27 6.18
C HIS A 206 -8.27 4.75 5.04
N MET A 207 -8.81 5.43 4.03
CA MET A 207 -8.02 6.01 2.94
C MET A 207 -7.03 7.07 3.44
N GLY A 208 -7.38 7.84 4.49
CA GLY A 208 -6.48 8.81 5.09
C GLY A 208 -5.34 8.22 5.92
N MET A 209 -5.38 6.92 6.24
CA MET A 209 -4.33 6.24 7.02
C MET A 209 -3.22 5.64 6.16
N ILE A 210 -3.41 5.56 4.85
CA ILE A 210 -2.46 4.92 3.91
C ILE A 210 -1.83 5.96 2.98
N ASP A 211 -0.67 5.62 2.43
CA ASP A 211 -0.02 6.44 1.41
C ASP A 211 -0.63 6.19 0.03
N GLN A 212 -0.94 7.27 -0.69
CA GLN A 212 -1.49 7.25 -2.05
C GLN A 212 -2.69 6.29 -2.21
N PRO A 213 -3.84 6.60 -1.60
CA PRO A 213 -5.01 5.71 -1.61
C PRO A 213 -5.71 5.60 -2.97
N TRP A 214 -5.17 6.15 -4.05
CA TRP A 214 -5.89 6.45 -5.31
C TRP A 214 -6.22 5.25 -6.19
N ASN A 215 -5.44 4.17 -6.07
CA ASN A 215 -5.61 2.97 -6.88
C ASN A 215 -5.49 1.72 -6.00
N CYS A 216 -6.34 0.72 -6.26
CA CYS A 216 -6.25 -0.60 -5.64
C CYS A 216 -5.03 -1.37 -6.19
N PRO A 217 -4.60 -2.49 -5.57
CA PRO A 217 -3.45 -3.27 -6.04
C PRO A 217 -3.60 -3.82 -7.47
N HIS A 218 -4.82 -3.87 -8.02
CA HIS A 218 -5.10 -4.27 -9.40
C HIS A 218 -5.17 -3.09 -10.39
N GLY A 219 -4.94 -1.86 -9.92
CA GLY A 219 -4.93 -0.64 -10.74
C GLY A 219 -6.29 0.04 -10.92
N ARG A 220 -7.37 -0.45 -10.28
CA ARG A 220 -8.67 0.21 -10.33
C ARG A 220 -8.68 1.46 -9.44
N PRO A 221 -9.27 2.57 -9.88
CA PRO A 221 -9.34 3.77 -9.06
C PRO A 221 -10.24 3.60 -7.85
N THR A 222 -9.82 4.13 -6.71
CA THR A 222 -10.58 4.07 -5.46
C THR A 222 -11.55 5.24 -5.32
N MET A 223 -11.21 6.42 -5.85
CA MET A 223 -12.05 7.61 -5.78
C MET A 223 -11.81 8.58 -6.93
N ARG A 224 -12.81 9.41 -7.21
CA ARG A 224 -12.76 10.51 -8.17
C ARG A 224 -13.54 11.71 -7.67
N HIS A 225 -13.18 12.90 -8.14
CA HIS A 225 -13.96 14.11 -7.93
C HIS A 225 -15.22 14.08 -8.80
N LEU A 226 -16.35 14.43 -8.22
CA LEU A 226 -17.64 14.42 -8.88
C LEU A 226 -18.01 15.83 -9.36
N SER A 227 -18.00 16.80 -8.44
CA SER A 227 -18.34 18.19 -8.73
C SER A 227 -17.89 19.09 -7.58
N ASP A 228 -17.58 20.34 -7.91
CA ASP A 228 -17.60 21.46 -6.98
C ASP A 228 -19.07 21.91 -6.81
N ILE A 229 -19.49 22.18 -5.59
CA ILE A 229 -20.85 22.60 -5.22
C ILE A 229 -20.83 23.86 -4.32
N SER A 230 -19.71 24.59 -4.32
CA SER A 230 -19.54 25.85 -3.58
C SER A 230 -20.41 27.00 -4.06
#